data_AF-A0A2I1D9P4-F1
#
_entry.id   AF-A0A2I1D9P4-F1
#
_cell.length_a   1.000
_cell.length_b   1.000
_cell.length_c   1.000
_cell.angle_alpha   90.00
_cell.angle_beta   90.00
_cell.angle_gamma   90.00
#
_symmetry.space_group_name_H-M   'P 1'
#
loop_
_entity.id
_entity.type
_entity.pdbx_description
1 polymer ?
#
loop_
_entity_poly.entity_id
_entity_poly.type
_entity_poly.pdbx_seq_one_letter_code
_entity_poly.pdbx_strand_id
1 'polypeptide(L)'
;MPPPSSPAKRKRSSATSSPSKQTKSPSSNVDKSPSPGQIRSPSNMSEMSSQYPKSDVFSVTTKLEVKRLSGDFCWACKTESPQIAHVVGKEDKQVSLWSKEGLLPFSLTSAANGIPLCATCHLEFDRAHDPGFVFFPSDLQYFIDFELRDRERRALAVGEGDIIPREVPSSTSYRDHQLEQGIISDRENSGLFQPVFLKSPGTGPR
;
A
#
# COMPACT_ATOMS: atom_id res chain seq x y z
N MET A 1 -16.07 8.56 40.55
CA MET A 1 -15.42 8.24 41.85
C MET A 1 -14.01 7.77 41.57
N PRO A 2 -12.99 8.15 42.36
CA PRO A 2 -11.61 7.66 42.22
C PRO A 2 -11.43 6.25 42.85
N PRO A 3 -10.28 5.56 42.60
CA PRO A 3 -10.13 4.11 42.83
C PRO A 3 -9.16 3.73 43.98
N PRO A 4 -9.08 2.42 44.29
CA PRO A 4 -7.86 1.75 44.77
C PRO A 4 -7.36 0.71 43.72
N SER A 5 -6.14 0.72 43.18
CA SER A 5 -4.76 0.83 43.71
C SER A 5 -4.09 -0.55 43.92
N SER A 6 -3.09 -0.86 43.09
CA SER A 6 -2.28 -2.10 43.15
C SER A 6 -1.25 -2.10 44.29
N PRO A 7 -0.77 -3.29 44.70
CA PRO A 7 0.68 -3.50 44.74
C PRO A 7 1.12 -4.93 44.29
N ALA A 8 2.41 -5.28 44.19
CA ALA A 8 3.55 -4.64 43.54
C ALA A 8 4.82 -5.53 43.69
N LYS A 9 5.50 -5.84 42.57
CA LYS A 9 6.95 -6.16 42.44
C LYS A 9 7.58 -7.30 43.30
N ARG A 10 8.30 -8.20 42.61
CA ARG A 10 9.66 -8.60 43.03
C ARG A 10 10.57 -8.84 41.81
N LYS A 11 11.90 -8.72 41.98
CA LYS A 11 12.92 -8.73 40.91
C LYS A 11 14.00 -9.81 41.12
N ARG A 12 14.56 -10.34 40.02
CA ARG A 12 15.98 -10.76 39.73
C ARG A 12 15.96 -11.60 38.43
N SER A 13 16.81 -11.50 37.39
CA SER A 13 18.26 -11.23 37.18
C SER A 13 19.19 -12.35 37.70
N SER A 14 20.15 -12.92 36.93
CA SER A 14 20.52 -12.77 35.50
C SER A 14 21.68 -13.74 35.11
N ALA A 15 21.89 -13.97 33.80
CA ALA A 15 23.15 -14.37 33.12
C ALA A 15 23.61 -15.86 33.03
N THR A 16 23.82 -16.29 31.76
CA THR A 16 24.91 -17.12 31.17
C THR A 16 25.43 -18.42 31.81
N SER A 17 25.40 -19.55 31.07
CA SER A 17 26.58 -20.21 30.45
C SER A 17 26.30 -21.64 29.90
N SER A 18 27.21 -22.18 29.07
CA SER A 18 27.27 -23.56 28.54
C SER A 18 28.75 -24.00 28.50
N PRO A 19 29.14 -25.30 28.59
CA PRO A 19 29.18 -26.16 27.37
C PRO A 19 29.09 -27.71 27.53
N SER A 20 28.75 -28.38 26.41
CA SER A 20 29.25 -29.67 25.88
C SER A 20 29.56 -30.90 26.75
N LYS A 21 29.01 -32.08 26.36
CA LYS A 21 29.81 -33.28 26.00
C LYS A 21 29.07 -34.38 25.21
N GLN A 22 29.88 -35.10 24.43
CA GLN A 22 29.67 -36.20 23.47
C GLN A 22 28.97 -37.45 24.09
N THR A 23 28.44 -38.45 23.35
CA THR A 23 29.21 -39.41 22.51
C THR A 23 28.41 -40.32 21.55
N LYS A 24 29.09 -40.69 20.43
CA LYS A 24 29.08 -41.98 19.67
C LYS A 24 27.91 -42.39 18.73
N SER A 25 28.29 -42.63 17.48
CA SER A 25 27.67 -43.47 16.41
C SER A 25 28.25 -44.92 16.48
N PRO A 26 28.03 -45.94 15.57
CA PRO A 26 27.73 -45.97 14.10
C PRO A 26 26.49 -46.89 13.73
N SER A 27 26.21 -47.42 12.52
CA SER A 27 26.99 -47.66 11.27
C SER A 27 26.12 -48.02 10.02
N SER A 28 26.63 -47.75 8.79
CA SER A 28 26.40 -48.49 7.49
C SER A 28 24.95 -48.57 6.91
N ASN A 29 24.60 -48.86 5.63
CA ASN A 29 25.24 -49.14 4.30
C ASN A 29 24.10 -49.11 3.20
N VAL A 30 24.22 -49.20 1.85
CA VAL A 30 25.28 -49.29 0.79
C VAL A 30 24.78 -48.57 -0.51
N ASP A 31 25.61 -48.45 -1.56
CA ASP A 31 25.35 -47.89 -2.91
C ASP A 31 24.46 -48.70 -3.88
N LYS A 32 23.93 -48.04 -4.95
CA LYS A 32 23.85 -48.64 -6.30
C LYS A 32 23.67 -47.64 -7.48
N SER A 33 24.08 -48.06 -8.68
CA SER A 33 23.96 -47.42 -10.02
C SER A 33 24.47 -48.41 -11.11
N PRO A 34 24.38 -48.16 -12.44
CA PRO A 34 23.48 -47.33 -13.26
C PRO A 34 22.91 -48.08 -14.51
N SER A 35 22.20 -47.37 -15.43
CA SER A 35 22.17 -47.69 -16.89
C SER A 35 20.85 -47.29 -17.61
N PRO A 36 20.67 -47.50 -18.95
CA PRO A 36 20.31 -46.36 -19.81
C PRO A 36 19.10 -46.52 -20.78
N GLY A 37 18.58 -45.37 -21.25
CA GLY A 37 17.67 -45.24 -22.40
C GLY A 37 17.55 -43.79 -22.91
N GLN A 38 17.43 -43.57 -24.23
CA GLN A 38 17.25 -42.26 -24.88
C GLN A 38 15.72 -41.99 -25.11
N ILE A 39 15.18 -40.82 -25.54
CA ILE A 39 15.39 -40.06 -26.79
C ILE A 39 14.68 -38.67 -26.71
N ARG A 40 15.32 -37.63 -27.31
CA ARG A 40 14.79 -36.30 -27.79
C ARG A 40 14.15 -35.27 -26.82
N SER A 41 14.74 -34.07 -26.82
CA SER A 41 14.06 -32.77 -26.60
C SER A 41 13.33 -32.29 -27.86
N PRO A 42 12.49 -31.25 -27.74
CA PRO A 42 12.74 -30.03 -28.52
C PRO A 42 12.87 -28.78 -27.64
N SER A 43 13.77 -27.87 -28.03
CA SER A 43 14.02 -26.59 -27.36
C SER A 43 13.35 -25.42 -28.11
N ASN A 44 13.39 -24.23 -27.49
CA ASN A 44 13.11 -22.93 -28.11
C ASN A 44 11.64 -22.68 -28.54
N MET A 45 10.80 -22.36 -27.55
CA MET A 45 9.98 -21.15 -27.70
C MET A 45 10.79 -19.98 -27.13
N SER A 46 11.07 -18.96 -27.93
CA SER A 46 11.87 -17.82 -27.48
C SER A 46 11.09 -17.00 -26.45
N GLU A 47 11.58 -16.91 -25.22
CA GLU A 47 11.17 -15.82 -24.33
C GLU A 47 11.60 -14.50 -25.00
N MET A 48 10.64 -13.79 -25.56
CA MET A 48 10.84 -12.42 -26.02
C MET A 48 11.21 -11.60 -24.78
N SER A 49 12.49 -11.25 -24.65
CA SER A 49 13.02 -10.59 -23.46
C SER A 49 12.46 -9.17 -23.34
N SER A 50 11.32 -9.08 -22.66
CA SER A 50 10.67 -7.84 -22.30
C SER A 50 11.63 -7.04 -21.41
N GLN A 51 12.24 -5.99 -21.96
CA GLN A 51 13.21 -5.11 -21.28
C GLN A 51 12.55 -4.16 -20.27
N TYR A 52 11.47 -4.62 -19.62
CA TYR A 52 10.76 -3.92 -18.56
C TYR A 52 11.06 -4.61 -17.21
N PRO A 53 11.42 -3.87 -16.15
CA PRO A 53 11.89 -4.45 -14.90
C PRO A 53 10.78 -5.21 -14.16
N LYS A 54 10.82 -6.55 -14.24
CA LYS A 54 9.84 -7.47 -13.61
C LYS A 54 9.88 -7.45 -12.05
N SER A 55 9.43 -6.35 -11.44
CA SER A 55 9.14 -6.21 -10.00
C SER A 55 7.92 -5.30 -9.72
N ASP A 56 7.10 -5.10 -10.74
CA ASP A 56 6.26 -3.89 -10.88
C ASP A 56 4.79 -4.10 -10.52
N VAL A 57 4.53 -5.03 -9.59
CA VAL A 57 3.19 -5.53 -9.30
C VAL A 57 3.04 -5.75 -7.80
N PHE A 58 1.97 -5.23 -7.20
CA PHE A 58 1.59 -5.51 -5.81
C PHE A 58 1.61 -7.02 -5.51
N SER A 59 2.11 -7.38 -4.32
CA SER A 59 2.10 -8.77 -3.86
C SER A 59 0.67 -9.34 -3.83
N VAL A 60 0.52 -10.66 -3.97
CA VAL A 60 -0.81 -11.32 -3.90
C VAL A 60 -1.53 -10.96 -2.60
N THR A 61 -0.81 -10.96 -1.47
CA THR A 61 -1.32 -10.55 -0.16
C THR A 61 -1.78 -9.09 -0.16
N THR A 62 -1.01 -8.15 -0.74
CA THR A 62 -1.44 -6.75 -0.83
C THR A 62 -2.70 -6.59 -1.68
N LYS A 63 -2.80 -7.31 -2.82
CA LYS A 63 -3.98 -7.27 -3.69
C LYS A 63 -5.24 -7.80 -3.00
N LEU A 64 -5.09 -8.88 -2.23
CA LEU A 64 -6.18 -9.42 -1.41
C LEU A 64 -6.62 -8.44 -0.31
N GLU A 65 -5.67 -7.75 0.33
CA GLU A 65 -5.98 -6.75 1.36
C GLU A 65 -6.70 -5.51 0.79
N VAL A 66 -6.29 -5.01 -0.39
CA VAL A 66 -7.03 -3.93 -1.07
C VAL A 66 -8.46 -4.36 -1.42
N LYS A 67 -8.65 -5.58 -1.93
CA LYS A 67 -10.00 -6.15 -2.16
C LYS A 67 -10.81 -6.30 -0.87
N ARG A 68 -10.18 -6.70 0.24
CA ARG A 68 -10.83 -6.82 1.55
C ARG A 68 -11.29 -5.47 2.12
N LEU A 69 -10.58 -4.39 1.79
CA LEU A 69 -10.89 -3.02 2.22
C LEU A 69 -11.91 -2.30 1.30
N SER A 70 -11.81 -2.53 -0.02
CA SER A 70 -12.53 -1.76 -1.05
C SER A 70 -13.60 -2.54 -1.83
N GLY A 71 -13.67 -3.86 -1.66
CA GLY A 71 -14.57 -4.75 -2.40
C GLY A 71 -14.02 -5.25 -3.74
N ASP A 72 -14.79 -6.13 -4.39
CA ASP A 72 -14.45 -6.80 -5.65
C ASP A 72 -14.97 -6.08 -6.92
N PHE A 73 -15.19 -4.77 -6.83
CA PHE A 73 -15.65 -3.91 -7.92
C PHE A 73 -14.66 -2.78 -8.20
N CYS A 74 -14.63 -2.30 -9.44
CA CYS A 74 -13.92 -1.08 -9.83
C CYS A 74 -14.43 0.10 -9.00
N TRP A 75 -13.53 0.77 -8.28
CA TRP A 75 -13.86 1.91 -7.43
C TRP A 75 -14.57 3.03 -8.22
N ALA A 76 -14.09 3.30 -9.44
CA ALA A 76 -14.59 4.40 -10.28
C ALA A 76 -15.93 4.11 -10.96
N CYS A 77 -16.06 2.98 -11.67
CA CYS A 77 -17.24 2.68 -12.51
C CYS A 77 -18.08 1.48 -12.05
N LYS A 78 -17.74 0.88 -10.90
CA LYS A 78 -18.43 -0.27 -10.26
C LYS A 78 -18.52 -1.57 -11.08
N THR A 79 -17.82 -1.68 -12.22
CA THR A 79 -17.66 -2.94 -12.96
C THR A 79 -16.91 -3.99 -12.12
N GLU A 80 -17.33 -5.26 -12.20
CA GLU A 80 -16.70 -6.40 -11.52
C GLU A 80 -15.23 -6.66 -11.93
N SER A 81 -14.56 -7.52 -11.16
CA SER A 81 -13.22 -8.05 -11.45
C SER A 81 -12.12 -6.97 -11.66
N PRO A 82 -11.93 -6.04 -10.72
CA PRO A 82 -10.89 -5.03 -10.80
C PRO A 82 -9.48 -5.61 -10.71
N GLN A 83 -8.57 -4.98 -11.44
CA GLN A 83 -7.14 -4.99 -11.20
C GLN A 83 -6.83 -4.00 -10.04
N ILE A 84 -5.66 -4.14 -9.40
CA ILE A 84 -5.23 -3.18 -8.36
C ILE A 84 -4.13 -2.30 -8.95
N ALA A 85 -4.45 -1.01 -9.11
CA ALA A 85 -3.53 0.04 -9.56
C ALA A 85 -2.80 0.67 -8.37
N HIS A 86 -1.61 1.23 -8.60
CA HIS A 86 -0.91 2.07 -7.61
C HIS A 86 -1.42 3.51 -7.74
N VAL A 87 -1.83 4.17 -6.65
CA VAL A 87 -2.26 5.57 -6.66
C VAL A 87 -1.07 6.51 -6.88
N VAL A 88 0.04 6.26 -6.18
CA VAL A 88 1.35 6.86 -6.44
C VAL A 88 2.20 5.84 -7.18
N GLY A 89 2.55 6.17 -8.43
CA GLY A 89 3.38 5.33 -9.29
C GLY A 89 4.77 5.08 -8.70
N LYS A 90 5.19 3.81 -8.69
CA LYS A 90 6.46 3.37 -8.10
C LYS A 90 7.70 3.98 -8.78
N GLU A 91 7.60 4.27 -10.08
CA GLU A 91 8.63 4.90 -10.90
C GLU A 91 8.50 6.44 -10.99
N ASP A 92 7.62 7.08 -10.21
CA ASP A 92 7.57 8.54 -10.13
C ASP A 92 8.83 9.07 -9.42
N LYS A 93 9.59 9.89 -10.15
CA LYS A 93 10.87 10.46 -9.73
C LYS A 93 10.75 11.39 -8.52
N GLN A 94 9.54 11.82 -8.16
CA GLN A 94 9.25 12.67 -7.00
C GLN A 94 9.02 11.89 -5.70
N VAL A 95 8.86 10.56 -5.75
CA VAL A 95 8.64 9.70 -4.56
C VAL A 95 9.67 9.95 -3.46
N SER A 96 10.95 10.05 -3.84
CA SER A 96 12.05 10.32 -2.90
C SER A 96 11.95 11.69 -2.23
N LEU A 97 11.41 12.70 -2.94
CA LEU A 97 11.16 14.03 -2.39
C LEU A 97 9.95 13.99 -1.45
N TRP A 98 8.81 13.47 -1.90
CA TRP A 98 7.59 13.38 -1.08
C TRP A 98 7.77 12.55 0.19
N SER A 99 8.55 11.47 0.12
CA SER A 99 8.93 10.68 1.30
C SER A 99 9.77 11.48 2.29
N LYS A 100 10.75 12.25 1.81
CA LYS A 100 11.62 13.12 2.64
C LYS A 100 10.83 14.26 3.29
N GLU A 101 9.89 14.86 2.56
CA GLU A 101 9.08 15.98 3.04
C GLU A 101 7.85 15.56 3.88
N GLY A 102 7.74 14.26 4.23
CA GLY A 102 6.71 13.72 5.11
C GLY A 102 5.32 13.57 4.48
N LEU A 103 5.23 13.63 3.15
CA LEU A 103 3.95 13.60 2.41
C LEU A 103 3.43 12.19 2.14
N LEU A 104 4.27 11.16 2.29
CA LEU A 104 3.92 9.74 2.09
C LEU A 104 4.02 8.97 3.42
N PRO A 105 2.92 8.85 4.21
CA PRO A 105 2.93 8.17 5.50
C PRO A 105 2.84 6.63 5.39
N PHE A 106 3.04 6.07 4.18
CA PHE A 106 2.88 4.65 3.87
C PHE A 106 3.94 4.16 2.87
N SER A 107 4.20 2.84 2.86
CA SER A 107 4.98 2.22 1.79
C SER A 107 4.17 2.15 0.49
N LEU A 108 4.78 2.48 -0.65
CA LEU A 108 4.15 2.34 -1.96
C LEU A 108 3.71 0.91 -2.30
N THR A 109 4.28 -0.10 -1.64
CA THR A 109 3.92 -1.53 -1.79
C THR A 109 2.82 -2.01 -0.82
N SER A 110 2.27 -1.11 0.00
CA SER A 110 1.20 -1.39 0.95
C SER A 110 -0.19 -1.15 0.35
N ALA A 111 -1.23 -1.68 0.99
CA ALA A 111 -2.61 -1.54 0.53
C ALA A 111 -3.11 -0.07 0.54
N ALA A 112 -2.49 0.81 1.34
CA ALA A 112 -2.82 2.24 1.38
C ALA A 112 -2.49 2.98 0.06
N ASN A 113 -1.61 2.42 -0.78
CA ASN A 113 -1.30 2.93 -2.12
C ASN A 113 -2.13 2.24 -3.23
N GLY A 114 -3.05 1.34 -2.89
CA GLY A 114 -3.76 0.51 -3.86
C GLY A 114 -5.21 0.95 -4.10
N ILE A 115 -5.62 1.04 -5.37
CA ILE A 115 -7.01 1.31 -5.77
C ILE A 115 -7.52 0.23 -6.75
N PRO A 116 -8.72 -0.36 -6.54
CA PRO A 116 -9.28 -1.32 -7.47
C PRO A 116 -9.89 -0.63 -8.70
N LEU A 117 -9.41 -0.91 -9.90
CA LEU A 117 -9.91 -0.37 -11.17
C LEU A 117 -10.13 -1.49 -12.19
N CYS A 118 -11.19 -1.42 -13.00
CA CYS A 118 -11.31 -2.29 -14.18
C CYS A 118 -10.27 -1.89 -15.23
N ALA A 119 -9.96 -2.80 -16.17
CA ALA A 119 -8.90 -2.60 -17.16
C ALA A 119 -9.03 -1.26 -17.93
N THR A 120 -10.24 -0.83 -18.27
CA THR A 120 -10.49 0.47 -18.92
C THR A 120 -10.16 1.64 -18.01
N CYS A 121 -10.65 1.66 -16.77
CA CYS A 121 -10.37 2.76 -15.84
C CYS A 121 -8.88 2.82 -15.46
N HIS A 122 -8.20 1.68 -15.35
CA HIS A 122 -6.77 1.58 -15.09
C HIS A 122 -5.95 2.17 -16.26
N LEU A 123 -6.28 1.79 -17.51
CA LEU A 123 -5.64 2.33 -18.72
C LEU A 123 -5.87 3.84 -18.91
N GLU A 124 -7.02 4.36 -18.49
CA GLU A 124 -7.32 5.80 -18.52
C GLU A 124 -6.71 6.57 -17.34
N PHE A 125 -6.31 5.90 -16.25
CA PHE A 125 -5.62 6.47 -15.08
C PHE A 125 -4.12 6.62 -15.33
N ASP A 126 -3.45 5.57 -15.80
CA ASP A 126 -1.99 5.47 -15.90
C ASP A 126 -1.35 6.39 -16.97
N ARG A 127 -2.14 7.15 -17.74
CA ARG A 127 -1.64 8.06 -18.79
C ARG A 127 -1.09 9.35 -18.20
N ALA A 128 0.18 9.32 -17.81
CA ALA A 128 0.94 10.43 -17.20
C ALA A 128 0.89 11.82 -17.90
N HIS A 129 0.44 11.92 -19.15
CA HIS A 129 0.33 13.18 -19.90
C HIS A 129 -1.09 13.54 -20.36
N ASP A 130 -2.02 12.59 -20.35
CA ASP A 130 -3.38 12.74 -20.89
C ASP A 130 -4.32 11.69 -20.25
N PRO A 131 -4.55 11.76 -18.92
CA PRO A 131 -5.43 10.84 -18.23
C PRO A 131 -6.86 11.03 -18.70
N GLY A 132 -7.55 9.94 -19.03
CA GLY A 132 -8.99 9.95 -19.28
C GLY A 132 -9.81 9.76 -18.01
N PHE A 133 -9.17 9.36 -16.90
CA PHE A 133 -9.79 9.21 -15.59
C PHE A 133 -8.86 9.76 -14.50
N VAL A 134 -9.39 10.64 -13.65
CA VAL A 134 -8.75 11.15 -12.42
C VAL A 134 -9.78 11.17 -11.29
N PHE A 135 -9.35 11.39 -10.04
CA PHE A 135 -10.27 11.59 -8.92
C PHE A 135 -9.71 12.61 -7.93
N PHE A 136 -10.62 13.29 -7.22
CA PHE A 136 -10.29 14.35 -6.26
C PHE A 136 -11.05 14.14 -4.94
N PRO A 137 -10.55 14.61 -3.79
CA PRO A 137 -11.36 14.64 -2.57
C PRO A 137 -12.60 15.51 -2.78
N SER A 138 -13.78 15.05 -2.35
CA SER A 138 -15.03 15.80 -2.48
C SER A 138 -15.07 17.06 -1.61
N ASP A 139 -14.34 17.07 -0.50
CA ASP A 139 -14.01 18.29 0.26
C ASP A 139 -12.50 18.51 0.21
N LEU A 140 -12.08 19.42 -0.68
CA LEU A 140 -10.69 19.86 -0.82
C LEU A 140 -10.31 20.90 0.27
N GLN A 141 -11.27 21.61 0.84
CA GLN A 141 -11.02 22.66 1.82
C GLN A 141 -10.48 22.06 3.13
N TYR A 142 -10.98 20.89 3.55
CA TYR A 142 -10.42 20.12 4.66
C TYR A 142 -8.90 19.90 4.55
N PHE A 143 -8.39 19.56 3.35
CA PHE A 143 -6.96 19.31 3.14
C PHE A 143 -6.14 20.62 3.18
N ILE A 144 -6.71 21.71 2.66
CA ILE A 144 -6.10 23.05 2.72
C ILE A 144 -6.01 23.52 4.19
N ASP A 145 -7.11 23.42 4.94
CA ASP A 145 -7.21 23.82 6.34
C ASP A 145 -6.34 22.93 7.25
N PHE A 146 -6.07 21.68 6.86
CA PHE A 146 -5.11 20.81 7.55
C PHE A 146 -3.67 21.29 7.34
N GLU A 147 -3.22 21.50 6.09
CA GLU A 147 -1.86 21.98 5.79
C GLU A 147 -1.59 23.37 6.40
N LEU A 148 -2.60 24.24 6.45
CA LEU A 148 -2.47 25.55 7.12
C LEU A 148 -2.24 25.41 8.62
N ARG A 149 -3.01 24.54 9.31
CA ARG A 149 -2.84 24.27 10.76
C ARG A 149 -1.54 23.55 11.08
N ASP A 150 -1.14 22.55 10.28
CA ASP A 150 0.14 21.85 10.45
C ASP A 150 1.33 22.82 10.26
N ARG A 151 1.23 23.75 9.31
CA ARG A 151 2.24 24.79 9.08
C ARG A 151 2.35 25.78 10.24
N GLU A 152 1.23 26.24 10.79
CA GLU A 152 1.21 27.09 11.99
C GLU A 152 1.80 26.36 13.20
N ARG A 153 1.35 25.12 13.47
CA ARG A 153 1.87 24.23 14.51
C ARG A 153 3.39 24.06 14.43
N ARG A 154 3.93 23.81 13.22
CA ARG A 154 5.38 23.72 12.99
C ARG A 154 6.12 25.05 13.17
N ALA A 155 5.51 26.18 12.79
CA ALA A 155 6.10 27.50 12.99
C ALA A 155 6.19 27.87 14.48
N LEU A 156 5.16 27.53 15.27
CA LEU A 156 5.16 27.72 16.73
C LEU A 156 6.25 26.89 17.41
N ALA A 157 6.35 25.60 17.10
CA ALA A 157 7.38 24.72 17.67
C ALA A 157 8.81 25.20 17.37
N VAL A 158 9.07 25.70 16.15
CA VAL A 158 10.37 26.31 15.80
C VAL A 158 10.66 27.59 16.61
N GLY A 159 9.62 28.34 16.99
CA GLY A 159 9.73 29.47 17.91
C GLY A 159 10.02 29.05 19.36
N GLU A 160 9.60 27.86 19.77
CA GLU A 160 9.90 27.23 21.07
C GLU A 160 11.26 26.50 21.09
N GLY A 161 11.87 26.28 19.91
CA GLY A 161 13.17 25.64 19.71
C GLY A 161 13.13 24.19 19.22
N ASP A 162 11.93 23.63 19.03
CA ASP A 162 11.70 22.26 18.57
C ASP A 162 11.53 22.15 17.05
N ILE A 163 11.91 20.99 16.49
CA ILE A 163 11.70 20.66 15.08
C ILE A 163 10.81 19.41 15.00
N ILE A 164 9.50 19.64 14.88
CA ILE A 164 8.49 18.57 14.78
C ILE A 164 8.21 18.20 13.30
N PRO A 165 7.91 16.93 12.99
CA PRO A 165 7.64 16.48 11.63
C PRO A 165 6.30 17.05 11.11
N ARG A 166 6.18 17.13 9.77
CA ARG A 166 4.90 17.37 9.08
C ARG A 166 3.89 16.28 9.45
N GLU A 167 2.67 16.68 9.75
CA GLU A 167 1.51 15.78 9.79
C GLU A 167 0.71 15.91 8.49
N VAL A 168 0.03 14.82 8.10
CA VAL A 168 -0.85 14.76 6.93
C VAL A 168 -2.18 14.10 7.30
N PRO A 169 -3.28 14.40 6.60
CA PRO A 169 -4.56 13.73 6.86
C PRO A 169 -4.48 12.23 6.66
N SER A 170 -5.12 11.49 7.56
CA SER A 170 -5.38 10.06 7.40
C SER A 170 -6.72 9.82 6.68
N SER A 171 -6.90 8.64 6.09
CA SER A 171 -8.20 8.23 5.52
C SER A 171 -9.32 8.24 6.57
N THR A 172 -9.00 7.84 7.80
CA THR A 172 -9.91 7.87 8.96
C THR A 172 -10.26 9.30 9.36
N SER A 173 -9.28 10.19 9.52
CA SER A 173 -9.57 11.58 9.93
C SER A 173 -10.34 12.39 8.88
N TYR A 174 -10.20 12.07 7.58
CA TYR A 174 -11.02 12.67 6.53
C TYR A 174 -12.44 12.11 6.48
N ARG A 175 -12.60 10.79 6.70
CA ARG A 175 -13.90 10.14 6.91
C ARG A 175 -14.64 10.78 8.08
N ASP A 176 -13.98 10.87 9.23
CA ASP A 176 -14.61 11.26 10.49
C ASP A 176 -15.05 12.73 10.46
N HIS A 177 -14.27 13.63 9.84
CA HIS A 177 -14.69 15.01 9.53
C HIS A 177 -15.99 15.06 8.70
N GLN A 178 -16.11 14.24 7.64
CA GLN A 178 -17.33 14.19 6.83
C GLN A 178 -18.51 13.53 7.56
N LEU A 179 -18.25 12.63 8.52
CA LEU A 179 -19.25 12.02 9.38
C LEU A 179 -19.78 13.04 10.42
N GLU A 180 -18.89 13.82 11.03
CA GLU A 180 -19.23 14.92 11.95
C GLU A 180 -20.04 16.03 11.27
N GLN A 181 -19.77 16.31 9.98
CA GLN A 181 -20.56 17.22 9.16
C GLN A 181 -21.87 16.60 8.62
N GLY A 182 -22.13 15.30 8.83
CA GLY A 182 -23.32 14.60 8.33
C GLY A 182 -23.35 14.41 6.81
N ILE A 183 -22.20 14.53 6.12
CA ILE A 183 -22.04 14.33 4.67
C ILE A 183 -22.06 12.83 4.32
N ILE A 184 -21.54 11.99 5.20
CA ILE A 184 -21.54 10.52 5.06
C ILE A 184 -22.26 9.83 6.22
N SER A 185 -22.66 8.57 5.99
CA SER A 185 -23.17 7.70 7.06
C SER A 185 -22.04 6.96 7.78
N ASP A 186 -22.34 6.42 8.95
CA ASP A 186 -21.45 5.55 9.74
C ASP A 186 -20.95 4.31 8.95
N ARG A 187 -21.71 3.89 7.94
CA ARG A 187 -21.44 2.73 7.08
C ARG A 187 -20.36 2.96 6.03
N GLU A 188 -19.97 4.19 5.75
CA GLU A 188 -18.92 4.48 4.78
C GLU A 188 -17.55 4.14 5.38
N ASN A 189 -16.72 3.41 4.62
CA ASN A 189 -15.39 2.95 5.07
C ASN A 189 -14.29 4.02 4.93
N SER A 190 -14.55 5.12 4.23
CA SER A 190 -13.61 6.23 3.98
C SER A 190 -14.35 7.54 3.71
N GLY A 191 -13.64 8.67 3.72
CA GLY A 191 -14.16 9.92 3.16
C GLY A 191 -14.40 9.81 1.65
N LEU A 192 -15.23 10.71 1.12
CA LEU A 192 -15.66 10.75 -0.27
C LEU A 192 -14.58 11.33 -1.19
N PHE A 193 -14.41 10.70 -2.35
CA PHE A 193 -13.66 11.22 -3.49
C PHE A 193 -14.54 11.16 -4.73
N GLN A 194 -14.50 12.20 -5.55
CA GLN A 194 -15.26 12.30 -6.79
C GLN A 194 -14.44 11.72 -7.96
N PRO A 195 -14.91 10.66 -8.65
CA PRO A 195 -14.34 10.24 -9.92
C PRO A 195 -14.68 11.24 -11.04
N VAL A 196 -13.71 11.56 -11.88
CA VAL A 196 -13.85 12.46 -13.03
C VAL A 196 -13.32 11.79 -14.28
N PHE A 197 -14.20 11.56 -15.25
CA PHE A 197 -13.85 11.05 -16.56
C PHE A 197 -13.70 12.22 -17.54
N LEU A 198 -12.48 12.41 -18.06
CA LEU A 198 -12.10 13.52 -18.93
C LEU A 198 -12.40 13.22 -20.42
N LYS A 199 -12.82 11.99 -20.73
CA LYS A 199 -13.24 11.55 -22.08
C LYS A 199 -14.58 10.83 -21.99
N SER A 200 -15.54 11.22 -22.82
CA SER A 200 -16.87 10.60 -22.89
C SER A 200 -16.77 9.15 -23.36
N PRO A 201 -17.36 8.17 -22.66
CA PRO A 201 -17.36 6.78 -23.10
C PRO A 201 -18.34 6.55 -24.26
N GLY A 202 -17.89 6.84 -25.49
CA GLY A 202 -18.54 6.35 -26.72
C GLY A 202 -19.01 7.40 -27.73
N THR A 203 -18.10 8.21 -28.28
CA THR A 203 -18.30 8.87 -29.60
C THR A 203 -17.09 8.66 -30.53
N GLY A 204 -16.68 7.40 -30.70
CA GLY A 204 -15.83 7.01 -31.84
C GLY A 204 -16.67 6.94 -33.13
N PRO A 205 -16.08 7.18 -34.30
CA PRO A 205 -16.80 7.07 -35.57
C PRO A 205 -17.25 5.62 -35.84
N ARG A 206 -18.36 5.48 -36.56
CA ARG A 206 -18.85 4.23 -37.14
C ARG A 206 -18.33 4.07 -38.57
#